data_AF-A0A6L2NW68-F1
#
_entry.id   AF-A0A6L2NW68-F1
#
_cell.length_a   1.000
_cell.length_b   1.000
_cell.length_c   1.000
_cell.angle_alpha   90.00
_cell.angle_beta   90.00
_cell.angle_gamma   90.00
#
_symmetry.space_group_name_H-M   'P 1'
#
loop_
_entity.id
_entity.type
_entity.pdbx_description
1 polymer ?
#
loop_
_entity_poly.entity_id
_entity_poly.type
_entity_poly.pdbx_seq_one_letter_code
_entity_poly.pdbx_strand_id
1 'polypeptide(L)'
;MRESFKSTLTFILLPLLLVTTITLHHHHRHHNTVPSSLALSTNSRWVIDEKNNGQRVKLSCVNWVSHLDAALAEGLSKQPVDAISKKILDMGFNCVRLTYPLYLFTNDTLSATTVRQSLLALGLMGSIAGVQANNPSIIDLPLINAFQSQ
;
A
#
# COMPACT_ATOMS: atom_id res chain seq x y z
N MET A 1 23.46 37.44 -44.63
CA MET A 1 22.03 37.39 -44.24
C MET A 1 21.45 35.96 -44.07
N ARG A 2 22.14 34.90 -44.50
CA ARG A 2 21.65 33.50 -44.42
C ARG A 2 22.08 32.75 -43.14
N GLU A 3 23.23 33.09 -42.57
CA GLU A 3 23.77 32.46 -41.35
C GLU A 3 23.09 32.95 -40.06
N SER A 4 22.61 34.20 -40.05
CA SER A 4 21.85 34.75 -38.91
C SER A 4 20.49 34.08 -38.72
N PHE A 5 19.86 33.61 -39.81
CA PHE A 5 18.53 32.99 -39.75
C PHE A 5 18.58 31.55 -39.20
N LYS A 6 19.65 30.80 -39.53
CA LYS A 6 19.86 29.44 -39.01
C LYS A 6 20.08 29.45 -37.50
N SER A 7 20.89 30.40 -37.00
CA SER A 7 21.19 30.55 -35.56
C SER A 7 19.93 30.84 -34.75
N THR A 8 19.09 31.79 -35.18
CA THR A 8 17.82 32.11 -34.51
C THR A 8 16.84 30.94 -34.49
N LEU A 9 16.81 30.14 -35.56
CA LEU A 9 15.95 28.95 -35.64
C LEU A 9 16.39 27.87 -34.63
N THR A 10 17.69 27.64 -34.47
CA THR A 10 18.23 26.75 -33.42
C THR A 10 17.97 27.24 -31.99
N PHE A 11 18.05 28.55 -31.73
CA PHE A 11 17.77 29.13 -30.42
C PHE A 11 16.30 28.99 -29.99
N ILE A 12 15.36 28.84 -30.94
CA ILE A 12 13.93 28.66 -30.67
C ILE A 12 13.56 27.16 -30.63
N LEU A 13 14.13 26.33 -31.51
CA LEU A 13 13.82 24.90 -31.61
C LEU A 13 14.35 24.08 -30.41
N LEU A 14 15.54 24.41 -29.90
CA LEU A 14 16.17 23.68 -28.79
C LEU A 14 15.39 23.76 -27.46
N PRO A 15 14.95 24.95 -26.98
CA PRO A 15 14.13 25.02 -25.78
C PRO A 15 12.74 24.40 -26.00
N LEU A 16 12.18 24.46 -27.21
CA LEU A 16 10.89 23.83 -27.52
C LEU A 16 10.98 22.29 -27.43
N LEU A 17 12.06 21.68 -27.92
CA LEU A 17 12.34 20.26 -27.77
C LEU A 17 12.62 19.85 -26.30
N LEU A 18 13.24 20.74 -25.52
CA LEU A 18 13.45 20.51 -24.09
C LEU A 18 12.12 20.56 -23.31
N VAL A 19 11.24 21.52 -23.64
CA VAL A 19 9.91 21.63 -23.02
C VAL A 19 9.00 20.47 -23.40
N THR A 20 9.06 19.95 -24.64
CA THR A 20 8.29 18.76 -25.02
C THR A 20 8.79 17.49 -24.36
N THR A 21 10.11 17.33 -24.16
CA THR A 21 10.67 16.17 -23.43
C THR A 21 10.40 16.22 -21.92
N ILE A 22 10.43 17.41 -21.31
CA ILE A 22 10.03 17.62 -19.91
C ILE A 22 8.53 17.40 -19.73
N THR A 23 7.68 17.91 -20.63
CA THR A 23 6.23 17.66 -20.57
C THR A 23 5.88 16.20 -20.89
N LEU A 24 6.58 15.50 -21.79
CA LEU A 24 6.41 14.05 -21.96
C LEU A 24 6.84 13.27 -20.71
N HIS A 25 7.97 13.62 -20.07
CA HIS A 25 8.38 12.98 -18.80
C HIS A 25 7.38 13.26 -17.67
N HIS A 26 6.82 14.48 -17.61
CA HIS A 26 5.81 14.82 -16.61
C HIS A 26 4.42 14.24 -16.93
N HIS A 27 4.16 13.93 -18.21
CA HIS A 27 2.94 13.24 -18.65
C HIS A 27 3.02 11.71 -18.55
N HIS A 28 4.16 11.15 -18.14
CA HIS A 28 4.15 9.86 -17.45
C HIS A 28 3.55 10.04 -16.05
N ARG A 29 2.28 10.48 -16.01
CA ARG A 29 1.41 10.31 -14.88
C ARG A 29 1.55 8.86 -14.46
N HIS A 30 1.89 8.66 -13.19
CA HIS A 30 1.45 7.50 -12.46
C HIS A 30 -0.07 7.45 -12.63
N HIS A 31 -0.53 6.72 -13.66
CA HIS A 31 -1.85 6.14 -13.62
C HIS A 31 -1.81 5.24 -12.40
N ASN A 32 -2.35 5.73 -11.28
CA ASN A 32 -2.83 4.89 -10.21
C ASN A 32 -3.87 3.98 -10.85
N THR A 33 -3.41 2.88 -11.43
CA THR A 33 -4.27 1.81 -11.88
C THR A 33 -4.89 1.32 -10.57
N VAL A 34 -6.13 1.72 -10.30
CA VAL A 34 -6.90 1.10 -9.23
C VAL A 34 -6.82 -0.38 -9.56
N PRO A 35 -6.15 -1.21 -8.73
CA PRO A 35 -6.06 -2.63 -9.03
C PRO A 35 -7.49 -3.07 -9.18
N SER A 36 -7.84 -3.49 -10.38
CA SER A 36 -9.20 -3.84 -10.73
C SER A 36 -9.52 -5.00 -9.79
N SER A 37 -10.26 -4.74 -8.71
CA SER A 37 -10.51 -5.71 -7.65
C SER A 37 -10.94 -7.01 -8.32
N LEU A 38 -10.33 -8.14 -7.97
CA LEU A 38 -10.84 -9.43 -8.44
C LEU A 38 -12.30 -9.46 -8.02
N ALA A 39 -13.20 -9.35 -8.99
CA ALA A 39 -14.62 -9.30 -8.73
C ALA A 39 -15.02 -10.74 -8.42
N LEU A 40 -14.84 -11.12 -7.16
CA LEU A 40 -15.29 -12.41 -6.66
C LEU A 40 -16.80 -12.34 -6.50
N SER A 41 -17.49 -13.38 -6.97
CA SER A 41 -18.93 -13.57 -6.77
C SER A 41 -19.21 -14.98 -6.27
N THR A 42 -20.48 -15.29 -6.07
CA THR A 42 -20.92 -16.64 -5.69
C THR A 42 -21.74 -17.28 -6.79
N ASN A 43 -21.43 -18.52 -7.14
CA ASN A 43 -22.28 -19.38 -7.96
C ASN A 43 -22.69 -20.60 -7.13
N SER A 44 -23.95 -20.62 -6.69
CA SER A 44 -24.44 -21.60 -5.72
C SER A 44 -23.52 -21.66 -4.47
N ARG A 45 -22.86 -22.78 -4.23
CA ARG A 45 -21.94 -23.00 -3.10
C ARG A 45 -20.48 -22.59 -3.35
N TRP A 46 -20.15 -22.06 -4.53
CA TRP A 46 -18.78 -21.77 -4.93
C TRP A 46 -18.51 -20.27 -4.98
N VAL A 47 -17.30 -19.87 -4.56
CA VAL A 47 -16.74 -18.56 -4.90
C VAL A 47 -16.13 -18.68 -6.29
N ILE A 48 -16.46 -17.75 -7.18
CA ILE A 48 -15.93 -17.69 -8.55
C ILE A 48 -15.28 -16.33 -8.81
N ASP A 49 -14.34 -16.32 -9.75
CA ASP A 49 -13.74 -15.09 -10.27
C ASP A 49 -14.40 -14.70 -11.60
N GLU A 50 -15.16 -13.62 -11.59
CA GLU A 50 -15.88 -13.13 -12.77
C GLU A 50 -14.94 -12.75 -13.92
N LYS A 51 -13.72 -12.29 -13.61
CA LYS A 51 -12.75 -11.87 -14.65
C LYS A 51 -12.08 -13.05 -15.32
N ASN A 52 -11.98 -14.16 -14.61
CA ASN A 52 -11.37 -15.39 -15.09
C ASN A 52 -12.44 -16.39 -15.54
N ASN A 53 -13.44 -15.92 -16.31
CA ASN A 53 -14.49 -16.75 -16.91
C ASN A 53 -15.27 -17.60 -15.89
N GLY A 54 -15.50 -17.09 -14.67
CA GLY A 54 -16.20 -17.80 -13.62
C GLY A 54 -15.42 -18.97 -13.03
N GLN A 55 -14.09 -18.98 -13.16
CA GLN A 55 -13.24 -19.99 -12.53
C GLN A 55 -13.47 -20.04 -11.02
N ARG A 56 -13.66 -21.25 -10.49
CA ARG A 56 -13.84 -21.46 -9.05
C ARG A 56 -12.57 -21.11 -8.29
N VAL A 57 -12.71 -20.28 -7.27
CA VAL A 57 -11.66 -19.95 -6.31
C VAL A 57 -11.89 -20.70 -5.01
N LYS A 58 -10.85 -21.35 -4.49
CA LYS A 58 -10.84 -21.88 -3.12
C LYS A 58 -9.93 -21.01 -2.27
N LEU A 59 -10.52 -20.32 -1.30
CA LEU A 59 -9.79 -19.51 -0.34
C LEU A 59 -9.08 -20.42 0.67
N SER A 60 -7.75 -20.33 0.70
CA SER A 60 -6.87 -20.93 1.69
C SER A 60 -6.20 -19.78 2.41
N CYS A 61 -6.79 -19.34 3.53
CA CYS A 61 -6.36 -18.12 4.20
C CYS A 61 -5.59 -18.39 5.48
N VAL A 62 -4.69 -17.48 5.81
CA VAL A 62 -4.21 -17.28 7.18
C VAL A 62 -5.05 -16.22 7.89
N ASN A 63 -5.03 -16.22 9.22
CA ASN A 63 -5.53 -15.11 10.01
C ASN A 63 -4.36 -14.25 10.48
N TRP A 64 -4.31 -12.98 10.07
CA TRP A 64 -3.31 -12.03 10.53
C TRP A 64 -3.96 -11.07 11.53
N VAL A 65 -3.47 -11.12 12.77
CA VAL A 65 -4.07 -10.43 13.92
C VAL A 65 -3.66 -8.96 13.91
N SER A 66 -4.65 -8.07 13.94
CA SER A 66 -4.49 -6.61 14.09
C SER A 66 -5.63 -6.00 14.96
N HIS A 67 -6.43 -6.84 15.62
CA HIS A 67 -7.58 -6.42 16.43
C HIS A 67 -7.26 -6.13 17.90
N LEU A 68 -6.01 -6.32 18.32
CA LEU A 68 -5.56 -6.06 19.68
C LEU A 68 -5.44 -4.55 19.93
N ASP A 69 -5.16 -4.16 21.17
CA ASP A 69 -5.15 -2.76 21.62
C ASP A 69 -4.22 -1.85 20.81
N ALA A 70 -3.10 -2.39 20.30
CA ALA A 70 -2.18 -1.64 19.45
C ALA A 70 -2.77 -1.27 18.07
N ALA A 71 -3.86 -1.92 17.66
CA ALA A 71 -4.52 -1.80 16.36
C ALA A 71 -3.55 -1.88 15.16
N LEU A 72 -2.46 -2.63 15.32
CA LEU A 72 -1.40 -2.85 14.35
C LEU A 72 -1.22 -4.36 14.16
N ALA A 73 -0.91 -4.79 12.93
CA ALA A 73 -0.68 -6.20 12.67
C ALA A 73 0.52 -6.75 13.47
N GLU A 74 0.33 -7.93 14.04
CA GLU A 74 1.37 -8.63 14.80
C GLU A 74 2.58 -8.98 13.92
N GLY A 75 3.77 -8.94 14.51
CA GLY A 75 5.02 -9.28 13.84
C GLY A 75 5.67 -8.13 13.05
N LEU A 76 5.03 -6.97 12.89
CA LEU A 76 5.62 -5.81 12.20
C LEU A 76 6.83 -5.20 12.93
N SER A 77 7.04 -5.53 14.21
CA SER A 77 8.27 -5.20 14.92
C SER A 77 9.44 -6.15 14.61
N LYS A 78 9.19 -7.24 13.88
CA LYS A 78 10.15 -8.32 13.60
C LYS A 78 10.47 -8.45 12.12
N GLN A 79 9.52 -8.20 11.22
CA GLN A 79 9.72 -8.30 9.78
C GLN A 79 8.94 -7.20 9.02
N PRO A 80 9.45 -6.78 7.85
CA PRO A 80 8.71 -5.94 6.92
C PRO A 80 7.38 -6.58 6.44
N VAL A 81 6.36 -5.77 6.15
CA VAL A 81 5.05 -6.22 5.62
C VAL A 81 5.21 -7.10 4.37
N ASP A 82 6.07 -6.71 3.44
CA ASP A 82 6.33 -7.42 2.19
C ASP A 82 6.97 -8.80 2.44
N ALA A 83 7.90 -8.90 3.39
CA ALA A 83 8.50 -10.16 3.79
C ALA A 83 7.48 -11.13 4.41
N ILE A 84 6.60 -10.65 5.28
CA ILE A 84 5.54 -11.46 5.89
C ILE A 84 4.55 -11.92 4.81
N SER A 85 4.09 -11.00 3.97
CA SER A 85 3.15 -11.28 2.87
C SER A 85 3.73 -12.30 1.88
N LYS A 86 5.00 -12.15 1.52
CA LYS A 86 5.72 -13.11 0.68
C LYS A 86 5.79 -14.48 1.34
N LYS A 87 6.08 -14.56 2.64
CA LYS A 87 6.10 -15.84 3.36
C LYS A 87 4.74 -16.52 3.38
N ILE A 88 3.65 -15.77 3.54
CA ILE A 88 2.27 -16.29 3.45
C ILE A 88 2.02 -16.92 2.07
N LEU A 89 2.43 -16.24 1.00
CA LEU A 89 2.34 -16.76 -0.37
C LEU A 89 3.20 -18.01 -0.57
N ASP A 90 4.45 -18.00 -0.09
CA ASP A 90 5.38 -19.12 -0.23
C ASP A 90 4.90 -20.38 0.54
N MET A 91 4.08 -20.21 1.58
CA MET A 91 3.40 -21.30 2.29
C MET A 91 2.15 -21.84 1.56
N GLY A 92 1.75 -21.25 0.44
CA GLY A 92 0.61 -21.69 -0.37
C GLY A 92 -0.75 -21.10 0.03
N PHE A 93 -0.78 -20.07 0.88
CA PHE A 93 -2.01 -19.34 1.17
C PHE A 93 -2.27 -18.27 0.10
N ASN A 94 -3.54 -18.04 -0.23
CA ASN A 94 -3.96 -17.09 -1.26
C ASN A 94 -4.83 -15.94 -0.74
N CYS A 95 -4.99 -15.85 0.58
CA CYS A 95 -5.74 -14.79 1.24
C CYS A 95 -5.30 -14.60 2.69
N VAL A 96 -5.57 -13.41 3.22
CA VAL A 96 -5.37 -13.06 4.61
C VAL A 96 -6.69 -12.58 5.19
N ARG A 97 -7.15 -13.21 6.27
CA ARG A 97 -8.18 -12.64 7.13
C ARG A 97 -7.50 -11.66 8.09
N LEU A 98 -7.50 -10.38 7.72
CA LEU A 98 -6.94 -9.31 8.53
C LEU A 98 -8.02 -8.78 9.49
N THR A 99 -7.82 -9.00 10.79
CA THR A 99 -8.79 -8.61 11.83
C THR A 99 -8.52 -7.19 12.34
N TYR A 100 -9.54 -6.45 12.75
CA TYR A 100 -9.40 -5.09 13.29
C TYR A 100 -10.30 -4.86 14.52
N PRO A 101 -9.97 -3.90 15.41
CA PRO A 101 -10.84 -3.51 16.51
C PRO A 101 -11.92 -2.54 16.00
N LEU A 102 -13.16 -2.68 16.47
CA LEU A 102 -14.26 -1.79 16.06
C LEU A 102 -13.94 -0.31 16.33
N TYR A 103 -13.32 -0.02 17.47
CA TYR A 103 -12.94 1.33 17.88
C TYR A 103 -11.96 2.02 16.91
N LEU A 104 -11.20 1.27 16.10
CA LEU A 104 -10.36 1.85 15.06
C LEU A 104 -11.17 2.69 14.06
N PHE A 105 -12.44 2.30 13.83
CA PHE A 105 -13.34 2.94 12.86
C PHE A 105 -14.44 3.78 13.49
N THR A 106 -14.66 3.66 14.80
CA THR A 106 -15.75 4.36 15.51
C THR A 106 -15.27 5.39 16.53
N ASN A 107 -13.97 5.45 16.82
CA ASN A 107 -13.38 6.44 17.71
C ASN A 107 -12.33 7.26 16.95
N ASP A 108 -12.69 8.49 16.59
CA ASP A 108 -11.84 9.40 15.81
C ASP A 108 -10.52 9.75 16.53
N THR A 109 -10.54 9.78 17.87
CA THR A 109 -9.31 10.04 18.64
C THR A 109 -8.35 8.86 18.56
N LEU A 110 -8.86 7.63 18.68
CA LEU A 110 -8.05 6.43 18.51
C LEU A 110 -7.55 6.31 17.07
N SER A 111 -8.42 6.51 16.08
CA SER A 111 -8.07 6.37 14.66
C SER A 111 -6.97 7.34 14.24
N ALA A 112 -6.99 8.57 14.76
CA ALA A 112 -6.00 9.61 14.52
C ALA A 112 -4.70 9.45 15.34
N THR A 113 -4.70 8.64 16.40
CA THR A 113 -3.49 8.35 17.18
C THR A 113 -2.47 7.64 16.30
N THR A 114 -1.19 8.05 16.37
CA THR A 114 -0.14 7.39 15.57
C THR A 114 0.24 6.02 16.13
N VAL A 115 0.79 5.13 15.30
CA VAL A 115 1.32 3.83 15.74
C VAL A 115 2.33 4.01 16.88
N ARG A 116 3.27 4.96 16.75
CA ARG A 116 4.23 5.28 17.81
C ARG A 116 3.54 5.66 19.12
N GLN A 117 2.58 6.57 19.09
CA GLN A 117 1.88 7.01 20.30
C GLN A 117 1.10 5.87 20.96
N SER A 118 0.44 5.03 20.17
CA SER A 118 -0.26 3.83 20.67
C SER A 118 0.71 2.87 21.37
N LEU A 119 1.82 2.53 20.71
CA LEU A 119 2.84 1.64 21.29
C LEU A 119 3.50 2.24 22.55
N LEU A 120 3.74 3.56 22.57
CA LEU A 120 4.23 4.27 23.76
C LEU A 120 3.23 4.15 24.92
N ALA A 121 1.94 4.41 24.68
CA ALA A 121 0.88 4.34 25.68
C ALA A 121 0.71 2.93 26.26
N LEU A 122 0.99 1.89 25.46
CA LEU A 122 0.95 0.49 25.86
C LEU A 122 2.28 -0.01 26.50
N GLY A 123 3.29 0.84 26.63
CA GLY A 123 4.60 0.47 27.19
C GLY A 123 5.45 -0.43 26.28
N LEU A 124 5.14 -0.52 24.98
CA LEU A 124 5.75 -1.42 24.00
C LEU A 124 7.00 -0.80 23.34
N MET A 125 7.96 -0.33 24.14
CA MET A 125 9.15 0.39 23.66
C MET A 125 9.99 -0.41 22.66
N GLY A 126 10.16 -1.72 22.91
CA GLY A 126 10.87 -2.61 21.99
C GLY A 126 10.18 -2.76 20.63
N SER A 127 8.84 -2.70 20.61
CA SER A 127 8.07 -2.75 19.37
C SER A 127 8.24 -1.47 18.55
N ILE A 128 8.38 -0.30 19.19
CA ILE A 128 8.66 0.96 18.48
C ILE A 128 9.96 0.86 17.69
N ALA A 129 11.05 0.45 18.35
CA ALA A 129 12.34 0.29 17.68
C ALA A 129 12.27 -0.76 16.55
N GLY A 130 11.58 -1.87 16.80
CA GLY A 130 11.39 -2.91 15.80
C GLY A 130 10.57 -2.47 14.58
N VAL A 131 9.46 -1.76 14.79
CA VAL A 131 8.62 -1.25 13.69
C VAL A 131 9.35 -0.13 12.95
N GLN A 132 10.08 0.76 13.64
CA GLN A 132 10.92 1.77 12.99
C GLN A 132 11.96 1.12 12.05
N ALA A 133 12.60 0.03 12.48
CA ALA A 133 13.64 -0.63 11.71
C ALA A 133 13.09 -1.42 10.51
N ASN A 134 11.96 -2.10 10.69
CA ASN A 134 11.41 -3.00 9.67
C ASN A 134 10.36 -2.35 8.76
N ASN A 135 9.63 -1.35 9.27
CA ASN A 135 8.48 -0.72 8.64
C ASN A 135 8.47 0.81 8.89
N PRO A 136 9.53 1.55 8.52
CA PRO A 136 9.70 2.97 8.85
C PRO A 136 8.59 3.87 8.29
N SER A 137 7.94 3.47 7.20
CA SER A 137 6.81 4.22 6.62
C SER A 137 5.52 4.13 7.41
N ILE A 138 5.40 3.19 8.38
CA ILE A 138 4.16 2.92 9.13
C ILE A 138 4.19 3.54 10.54
N ILE A 139 5.35 3.61 11.17
CA ILE A 139 5.51 3.94 12.60
C ILE A 139 4.90 5.29 13.03
N ASP A 140 4.87 6.27 12.14
CA ASP A 140 4.34 7.61 12.42
C ASP A 140 2.98 7.87 11.72
N LEU A 141 2.38 6.85 11.10
CA LEU A 141 1.03 6.96 10.55
C LEU A 141 -0.03 6.90 11.66
N PRO A 142 -1.17 7.60 11.49
CA PRO A 142 -2.39 7.31 12.24
C PRO A 142 -2.76 5.82 12.15
N LEU A 143 -3.27 5.23 13.22
CA LEU A 143 -3.63 3.81 13.28
C LEU A 143 -4.54 3.38 12.12
N ILE A 144 -5.49 4.23 11.72
CA ILE A 144 -6.38 3.95 10.59
C ILE A 144 -5.64 3.86 9.24
N ASN A 145 -4.63 4.71 9.05
CA ASN A 145 -3.81 4.72 7.83
C ASN A 145 -2.79 3.56 7.84
N ALA A 146 -2.25 3.23 9.02
CA ALA A 146 -1.39 2.07 9.21
C ALA A 146 -2.13 0.77 8.86
N PHE A 147 -3.39 0.64 9.29
CA PHE A 147 -4.24 -0.51 8.96
C PHE A 147 -4.47 -0.68 7.44
N GLN A 148 -4.49 0.41 6.67
CA GLN A 148 -4.62 0.38 5.21
C GLN A 148 -3.29 0.08 4.48
N SER A 149 -2.17 0.10 5.21
CA SER A 149 -0.81 -0.01 4.67
C SER A 149 -0.13 -1.35 4.98
N GLN A 150 -0.85 -2.29 5.61
CA GLN A 150 -0.37 -3.60 6.08
C GLN A 150 -0.99 -4.76 5.31
#